data_AF-A0A8H6QUT3-F1
#
_entry.id   AF-A0A8H6QUT3-F1
#
_cell.length_a   1.000
_cell.length_b   1.000
_cell.length_c   1.000
_cell.angle_alpha   90.00
_cell.angle_beta   90.00
_cell.angle_gamma   90.00
#
_symmetry.space_group_name_H-M   'P 1'
#
loop_
_entity.id
_entity.type
_entity.pdbx_description
1 polymer ?
#
loop_
_entity_poly.entity_id
_entity_poly.type
_entity_poly.pdbx_seq_one_letter_code
_entity_poly.pdbx_strand_id
1 'polypeptide(L)'
;MYMFGGMFLMLLSVITLLAALTSATPRSQHFIGPETTSDANKDLIITGVYRDNQKFKDPMIIVHDIYGKVAWNWTVSDVRKNTPKELIECIDGRSATEARFAAKGTKVTAIIGNAALVIDYPGKEVLCGVCLRGQLGAAHTVELLPDNLFAIADTSQNSDAGVWIYDATEQCPRTEYQHLKGIRAIHGMIWDEHLKTLWVSGTTEAANGKGVTAYGIVQGYQYDSGKRTFNVSQNYKFPCASRLTTEWACTSEGAYWDGPHDLVPVPNERLLLVPLEKDIHAINLASGEVFDDGAELTRLYLKGFQPLGTRTGLFDDQLPRSDIKSISVRADGSALYTQAVWKETGQWFGVANQVNHLDQSGNACYFYKGRRVYRSRWFQEIPGWPTA
;
A
#
# COMPACT_ATOMS: atom_id res chain seq x y z
N MET A 1 -31.61 39.87 67.00
CA MET A 1 -30.80 38.68 67.34
C MET A 1 -30.29 38.11 66.02
N TYR A 2 -28.96 37.94 65.90
CA TYR A 2 -28.12 37.78 64.68
C TYR A 2 -27.94 39.08 63.86
N MET A 3 -26.99 39.97 64.21
CA MET A 3 -25.53 40.03 63.90
C MET A 3 -25.22 40.03 62.38
N PHE A 4 -24.89 41.16 61.74
CA PHE A 4 -23.63 41.97 61.70
C PHE A 4 -22.44 41.35 60.93
N GLY A 5 -21.94 42.11 59.94
CA GLY A 5 -20.56 42.12 59.43
C GLY A 5 -20.29 41.21 58.22
N GLY A 6 -19.60 41.61 57.16
CA GLY A 6 -18.81 42.81 56.91
C GLY A 6 -18.25 42.78 55.47
N MET A 7 -17.93 43.97 54.99
CA MET A 7 -17.40 44.32 53.68
C MET A 7 -15.88 44.05 53.57
N PHE A 8 -15.42 43.91 52.32
CA PHE A 8 -14.09 44.29 51.77
C PHE A 8 -12.85 43.44 52.12
N LEU A 9 -12.16 42.87 51.12
CA LEU A 9 -11.06 43.48 50.35
C LEU A 9 -10.44 42.45 49.37
N MET A 10 -10.10 42.90 48.16
CA MET A 10 -9.22 42.19 47.22
C MET A 10 -7.80 42.05 47.78
N LEU A 11 -7.12 40.94 47.50
CA LEU A 11 -5.69 40.95 47.24
C LEU A 11 -5.30 39.85 46.25
N LEU A 12 -4.72 40.27 45.13
CA LEU A 12 -3.94 39.43 44.22
C LEU A 12 -2.72 38.87 44.97
N SER A 13 -2.45 37.58 44.77
CA SER A 13 -1.09 37.06 44.81
C SER A 13 -0.96 35.82 43.92
N VAL A 14 -0.34 36.05 42.76
CA VAL A 14 0.33 35.05 41.93
C VAL A 14 1.54 34.55 42.72
N ILE A 15 1.59 33.25 43.03
CA ILE A 15 2.84 32.55 43.35
C ILE A 15 2.83 31.21 42.60
N THR A 16 3.72 31.15 41.62
CA THR A 16 4.28 29.97 40.97
C THR A 16 4.80 28.95 41.98
N LEU A 17 4.42 27.68 41.84
CA LEU A 17 5.19 26.57 42.39
C LEU A 17 5.45 25.50 41.33
N LEU A 18 6.73 25.40 40.98
CA LEU A 18 7.34 24.39 40.13
C LEU A 18 7.43 23.04 40.86
N ALA A 19 7.36 21.98 40.04
CA ALA A 19 8.15 20.74 40.09
C ALA A 19 8.06 19.82 41.32
N ALA A 20 7.35 18.70 41.14
CA ALA A 20 7.83 17.37 41.54
C ALA A 20 6.97 16.27 40.90
N LEU A 21 7.07 16.12 39.57
CA LEU A 21 6.74 14.86 38.91
C LEU A 21 8.06 14.27 38.43
N THR A 22 8.52 13.24 39.13
CA THR A 22 9.62 12.39 38.72
C THR A 22 9.20 11.64 37.45
N SER A 23 9.51 12.23 36.29
CA SER A 23 9.54 11.51 35.03
C SER A 23 10.72 10.52 35.09
N ALA A 24 10.41 9.24 35.05
CA ALA A 24 11.41 8.23 34.70
C ALA A 24 11.96 8.60 33.32
N THR A 25 13.26 8.90 33.27
CA THR A 25 13.99 9.22 32.05
C THR A 25 13.88 8.05 31.07
N PRO A 26 13.25 8.20 29.89
CA PRO A 26 13.54 7.30 28.79
C PRO A 26 14.98 7.56 28.38
N ARG A 27 15.79 6.50 28.35
CA ARG A 27 17.11 6.53 27.71
C ARG A 27 16.97 7.20 26.35
N SER A 28 17.78 8.23 26.11
CA SER A 28 17.94 8.83 24.80
C SER A 28 18.31 7.73 23.81
N GLN A 29 17.35 7.33 22.97
CA GLN A 29 17.69 6.68 21.72
C GLN A 29 18.38 7.72 20.85
N HIS A 30 19.64 7.46 20.51
CA HIS A 30 20.34 8.23 19.49
C HIS A 30 19.52 8.14 18.20
N PHE A 31 18.84 9.24 17.86
CA PHE A 31 18.41 9.50 16.49
C PHE A 31 19.67 9.55 15.64
N ILE A 32 19.93 8.49 14.89
CA ILE A 32 20.84 8.56 13.74
C ILE A 32 20.17 9.53 12.76
N GLY A 33 20.86 10.62 12.45
CA GLY A 33 20.38 11.68 11.56
C GLY A 33 20.01 11.18 10.17
N PRO A 34 19.42 12.04 9.32
CA PRO A 34 18.98 11.64 7.99
C PRO A 34 20.17 11.10 7.20
N GLU A 35 20.16 9.80 6.89
CA GLU A 35 20.98 9.25 5.81
C GLU A 35 20.60 10.03 4.55
N THR A 36 21.58 10.75 4.00
CA THR A 36 21.46 11.43 2.72
C THR A 36 21.23 10.38 1.64
N THR A 37 19.96 10.13 1.31
CA THR A 37 19.59 9.46 0.07
C THR A 37 20.19 10.26 -1.08
N SER A 38 20.88 9.58 -2.00
CA SER A 38 21.49 10.25 -3.16
C SER A 38 20.43 11.07 -3.90
N ASP A 39 20.72 12.34 -4.18
CA ASP A 39 19.82 13.28 -4.89
C ASP A 39 19.29 12.80 -6.25
N ALA A 40 19.86 11.73 -6.81
CA ALA A 40 19.59 11.22 -8.16
C ALA A 40 18.16 10.74 -8.40
N ASN A 41 17.41 10.36 -7.35
CA ASN A 41 16.02 9.86 -7.47
C ASN A 41 14.98 10.82 -6.88
N LYS A 42 15.37 12.05 -6.51
CA LYS A 42 14.40 13.04 -6.01
C LYS A 42 13.32 13.25 -7.07
N ASP A 43 12.06 13.18 -6.63
CA ASP A 43 10.86 13.38 -7.46
C ASP A 43 10.56 12.31 -8.53
N LEU A 44 11.22 11.14 -8.48
CA LEU A 44 10.85 10.04 -9.37
C LEU A 44 9.66 9.24 -8.83
N ILE A 45 8.83 8.78 -9.76
CA ILE A 45 7.61 7.99 -9.56
C ILE A 45 7.75 6.70 -10.34
N ILE A 46 7.40 5.57 -9.75
CA ILE A 46 7.26 4.28 -10.43
C ILE A 46 5.78 3.93 -10.62
N THR A 47 5.40 3.54 -11.83
CA THR A 47 4.02 3.20 -12.20
C THR A 47 3.99 1.95 -13.08
N GLY A 48 3.09 1.02 -12.75
CA GLY A 48 2.69 -0.06 -13.65
C GLY A 48 1.56 0.40 -14.58
N VAL A 49 1.84 0.42 -15.89
CA VAL A 49 0.88 0.84 -16.91
C VAL A 49 0.41 -0.36 -17.71
N TYR A 50 -0.91 -0.57 -17.74
CA TYR A 50 -1.50 -1.71 -18.44
C TYR A 50 -1.45 -1.49 -19.94
N ARG A 51 -1.48 -2.58 -20.68
CA ARG A 51 -1.64 -2.55 -22.14
C ARG A 51 -2.89 -1.76 -22.52
N ASP A 52 -2.72 -0.91 -23.53
CA ASP A 52 -3.76 -0.10 -24.15
C ASP A 52 -3.55 -0.08 -25.66
N ASN A 53 -4.50 -0.69 -26.38
CA ASN A 53 -4.44 -0.88 -27.84
C ASN A 53 -4.26 0.41 -28.65
N GLN A 54 -4.46 1.60 -28.05
CA GLN A 54 -4.31 2.88 -28.73
C GLN A 54 -2.95 3.56 -28.53
N LYS A 55 -2.21 3.28 -27.43
CA LYS A 55 -0.90 3.94 -27.18
C LYS A 55 0.20 2.99 -26.67
N PHE A 56 -0.14 2.04 -25.83
CA PHE A 56 0.83 1.12 -25.21
C PHE A 56 0.53 -0.31 -25.67
N LYS A 57 1.28 -0.77 -26.67
CA LYS A 57 1.08 -2.10 -27.26
C LYS A 57 1.32 -3.23 -26.26
N ASP A 58 2.18 -2.99 -25.28
CA ASP A 58 2.57 -3.91 -24.22
C ASP A 58 2.37 -3.23 -22.85
N PRO A 59 2.10 -4.00 -21.77
CA PRO A 59 2.18 -3.46 -20.43
C PRO A 59 3.63 -3.05 -20.13
N MET A 60 3.81 -2.08 -19.23
CA MET A 60 5.13 -1.55 -18.91
C MET A 60 5.25 -1.07 -17.48
N ILE A 61 6.47 -1.08 -16.97
CA ILE A 61 6.85 -0.40 -15.75
C ILE A 61 7.58 0.87 -16.16
N ILE A 62 7.21 2.02 -15.62
CA ILE A 62 7.81 3.30 -15.97
C ILE A 62 8.29 3.97 -14.69
N VAL A 63 9.52 4.51 -14.73
CA VAL A 63 10.02 5.49 -13.76
C VAL A 63 10.10 6.84 -14.46
N HIS A 64 9.42 7.84 -13.92
CA HIS A 64 9.34 9.19 -14.49
C HIS A 64 9.31 10.26 -13.40
N ASP A 65 9.59 11.51 -13.76
CA ASP A 65 9.43 12.64 -12.84
C ASP A 65 7.96 13.08 -12.70
N ILE A 66 7.71 14.03 -11.80
CA ILE A 66 6.38 14.66 -11.59
C ILE A 66 5.86 15.46 -12.80
N TYR A 67 6.62 15.59 -13.89
CA TYR A 67 6.19 16.21 -15.13
C TYR A 67 5.94 15.16 -16.25
N GLY A 68 6.09 13.88 -15.93
CA GLY A 68 5.91 12.77 -16.85
C GLY A 68 7.11 12.51 -17.77
N LYS A 69 8.28 13.11 -17.50
CA LYS A 69 9.50 12.81 -18.24
C LYS A 69 10.03 11.46 -17.79
N VAL A 70 10.01 10.50 -18.71
CA VAL A 70 10.48 9.13 -18.46
C VAL A 70 12.00 9.12 -18.26
N ALA A 71 12.44 8.62 -17.11
CA ALA A 71 13.85 8.39 -16.78
C ALA A 71 14.25 6.94 -17.08
N TRP A 72 13.32 6.01 -16.90
CA TRP A 72 13.53 4.58 -17.14
C TRP A 72 12.20 3.90 -17.46
N ASN A 73 12.23 2.85 -18.26
CA ASN A 73 11.07 2.00 -18.50
C ASN A 73 11.50 0.55 -18.68
N TRP A 74 10.56 -0.36 -18.49
CA TRP A 74 10.79 -1.79 -18.69
C TRP A 74 9.55 -2.46 -19.28
N THR A 75 9.79 -3.31 -20.26
CA THR A 75 8.79 -4.05 -21.03
C THR A 75 9.28 -5.47 -21.30
N VAL A 76 8.40 -6.31 -21.85
CA VAL A 76 8.80 -7.64 -22.35
C VAL A 76 9.94 -7.59 -23.38
N SER A 77 10.10 -6.47 -24.10
CA SER A 77 11.18 -6.32 -25.10
C SER A 77 12.57 -6.14 -24.48
N ASP A 78 12.65 -5.79 -23.20
CA ASP A 78 13.91 -5.68 -22.45
C ASP A 78 14.39 -7.03 -21.93
N VAL A 79 13.55 -8.08 -21.98
CA VAL A 79 13.88 -9.41 -21.48
C VAL A 79 14.96 -10.06 -22.35
N ARG A 80 16.07 -10.46 -21.73
CA ARG A 80 17.23 -11.03 -22.41
C ARG A 80 17.04 -12.52 -22.70
N LYS A 81 17.84 -13.05 -23.63
CA LYS A 81 17.80 -14.46 -24.08
C LYS A 81 18.09 -15.49 -22.97
N ASN A 82 18.72 -15.10 -21.86
CA ASN A 82 19.02 -15.99 -20.74
C ASN A 82 17.82 -16.22 -19.82
N THR A 83 16.77 -15.40 -19.90
CA THR A 83 15.55 -15.62 -19.11
C THR A 83 14.84 -16.90 -19.57
N PRO A 84 14.43 -17.79 -18.65
CA PRO A 84 13.73 -19.02 -19.01
C PRO A 84 12.48 -18.75 -19.85
N LYS A 85 12.30 -19.52 -20.95
CA LYS A 85 11.19 -19.33 -21.90
C LYS A 85 9.82 -19.33 -21.22
N GLU A 86 9.63 -20.21 -20.24
CA GLU A 86 8.41 -20.29 -19.44
C GLU A 86 8.08 -18.95 -18.75
N LEU A 87 9.09 -18.29 -18.17
CA LEU A 87 8.93 -16.99 -17.54
C LEU A 87 8.62 -15.90 -18.58
N ILE A 88 9.27 -15.93 -19.75
CA ILE A 88 8.98 -14.98 -20.86
C ILE A 88 7.51 -15.06 -21.28
N GLU A 89 6.96 -16.27 -21.43
CA GLU A 89 5.56 -16.47 -21.78
C GLU A 89 4.60 -15.95 -20.70
N CYS A 90 5.02 -15.92 -19.44
CA CYS A 90 4.22 -15.38 -18.35
C CYS A 90 4.31 -13.84 -18.27
N ILE A 91 5.46 -13.25 -18.62
CA ILE A 91 5.64 -11.79 -18.71
C ILE A 91 4.75 -11.21 -19.82
N ASP A 92 4.59 -11.92 -20.94
CA ASP A 92 3.69 -11.52 -22.02
C ASP A 92 2.22 -11.57 -21.55
N GLY A 93 1.65 -10.39 -21.34
CA GLY A 93 0.32 -10.22 -20.79
C GLY A 93 -0.24 -8.82 -21.00
N ARG A 94 -1.23 -8.44 -20.20
CA ARG A 94 -1.95 -7.15 -20.37
C ARG A 94 -1.86 -6.21 -19.18
N SER A 95 -1.51 -6.72 -18.01
CA SER A 95 -1.52 -6.01 -16.73
C SER A 95 -0.12 -5.62 -16.28
N ALA A 96 -0.03 -4.56 -15.50
CA ALA A 96 1.12 -4.20 -14.69
C ALA A 96 0.59 -3.70 -13.34
N THR A 97 0.26 -4.65 -12.46
CA THR A 97 -0.56 -4.41 -11.26
C THR A 97 0.23 -3.77 -10.12
N GLU A 98 1.52 -4.11 -10.01
CA GLU A 98 2.39 -3.64 -8.93
C GLU A 98 3.77 -3.35 -9.50
N ALA A 99 4.40 -2.28 -9.00
CA ALA A 99 5.79 -1.95 -9.27
C ALA A 99 6.35 -1.10 -8.12
N ARG A 100 7.50 -1.48 -7.56
CA ARG A 100 8.06 -0.83 -6.38
C ARG A 100 9.57 -0.67 -6.47
N PHE A 101 10.05 0.37 -5.81
CA PHE A 101 11.43 0.53 -5.41
C PHE A 101 11.81 -0.57 -4.41
N ALA A 102 12.99 -1.19 -4.58
CA ALA A 102 13.47 -2.23 -3.68
C ALA A 102 14.99 -2.19 -3.53
N ALA A 103 15.50 -2.80 -2.44
CA ALA A 103 16.93 -2.95 -2.15
C ALA A 103 17.71 -1.65 -2.34
N LYS A 104 17.28 -0.58 -1.65
CA LYS A 104 17.90 0.76 -1.70
C LYS A 104 18.06 1.32 -3.11
N GLY A 105 17.13 0.96 -4.00
CA GLY A 105 17.06 1.51 -5.36
C GLY A 105 17.96 0.81 -6.36
N THR A 106 18.50 -0.36 -5.99
CA THR A 106 19.24 -1.22 -6.93
C THR A 106 18.33 -2.20 -7.65
N LYS A 107 17.07 -2.34 -7.21
CA LYS A 107 16.11 -3.28 -7.80
C LYS A 107 14.71 -2.67 -7.91
N VAL A 108 13.93 -3.26 -8.81
CA VAL A 108 12.49 -3.07 -8.93
C VAL A 108 11.81 -4.40 -8.70
N THR A 109 10.80 -4.46 -7.83
CA THR A 109 9.86 -5.59 -7.81
C THR A 109 8.62 -5.23 -8.61
N ALA A 110 8.04 -6.18 -9.32
CA ALA A 110 6.84 -5.92 -10.11
C ALA A 110 5.97 -7.15 -10.31
N ILE A 111 4.68 -6.91 -10.56
CA ILE A 111 3.76 -7.87 -11.17
C ILE A 111 3.37 -7.33 -12.54
N ILE A 112 3.80 -8.02 -13.59
CA ILE A 112 3.55 -7.65 -14.99
C ILE A 112 3.17 -8.89 -15.80
N GLY A 113 2.12 -8.75 -16.62
CA GLY A 113 1.46 -9.87 -17.26
C GLY A 113 0.96 -10.87 -16.21
N ASN A 114 1.47 -12.10 -16.29
CA ASN A 114 1.27 -13.18 -15.34
C ASN A 114 2.62 -13.56 -14.69
N ALA A 115 3.52 -12.61 -14.44
CA ALA A 115 4.78 -12.86 -13.74
C ALA A 115 4.97 -11.88 -12.58
N ALA A 116 5.51 -12.38 -11.46
CA ALA A 116 6.08 -11.56 -10.40
C ALA A 116 7.61 -11.57 -10.58
N LEU A 117 8.24 -10.40 -10.61
CA LEU A 117 9.62 -10.22 -11.02
C LEU A 117 10.44 -9.42 -9.99
N VAL A 118 11.73 -9.74 -9.94
CA VAL A 118 12.79 -8.88 -9.42
C VAL A 118 13.67 -8.47 -10.60
N ILE A 119 13.75 -7.17 -10.84
CA ILE A 119 14.45 -6.57 -11.99
C ILE A 119 15.62 -5.74 -11.46
N ASP A 120 16.80 -5.90 -12.05
CA ASP A 120 17.96 -5.04 -11.80
C ASP A 120 17.68 -3.60 -12.25
N TYR A 121 17.96 -2.64 -11.38
CA TYR A 121 17.85 -1.22 -11.70
C TYR A 121 19.21 -0.54 -11.53
N PRO A 122 19.71 0.18 -12.56
CA PRO A 122 19.03 0.51 -13.83
C PRO A 122 19.20 -0.52 -14.97
N GLY A 123 19.91 -1.64 -14.77
CA GLY A 123 20.39 -2.53 -15.85
C GLY A 123 19.33 -3.40 -16.55
N LYS A 124 18.07 -3.38 -16.10
CA LYS A 124 16.88 -4.02 -16.70
C LYS A 124 16.87 -5.56 -16.73
N GLU A 125 17.86 -6.21 -16.15
CA GLU A 125 17.95 -7.67 -16.16
C GLU A 125 16.94 -8.30 -15.19
N VAL A 126 16.27 -9.36 -15.63
CA VAL A 126 15.40 -10.16 -14.75
C VAL A 126 16.29 -11.04 -13.87
N LEU A 127 16.39 -10.69 -12.60
CA LEU A 127 17.20 -11.39 -11.60
C LEU A 127 16.49 -12.63 -11.06
N CYS A 128 15.18 -12.52 -10.84
CA CYS A 128 14.30 -13.60 -10.41
C CYS A 128 12.88 -13.37 -10.95
N GLY A 129 12.13 -14.43 -11.23
CA GLY A 129 10.71 -14.32 -11.44
C GLY A 129 9.93 -15.61 -11.26
N VAL A 130 8.67 -15.48 -10.87
CA VAL A 130 7.73 -16.57 -10.69
C VAL A 130 6.60 -16.40 -11.71
N CYS A 131 6.32 -17.46 -12.47
CA CYS A 131 5.12 -17.48 -13.30
C CYS A 131 3.88 -17.65 -12.41
N LEU A 132 2.91 -16.75 -12.60
CA LEU A 132 1.69 -16.64 -11.81
C LEU A 132 0.54 -17.45 -12.40
N ARG A 133 0.71 -18.16 -13.52
CA ARG A 133 -0.35 -18.98 -14.09
C ARG A 133 -0.75 -20.09 -13.10
N GLY A 134 -2.06 -20.36 -12.99
CA GLY A 134 -2.57 -21.38 -12.07
C GLY A 134 -2.96 -20.79 -10.72
N GLN A 135 -2.41 -21.33 -9.62
CA GLN A 135 -2.79 -20.98 -8.25
C GLN A 135 -2.62 -19.48 -7.96
N LEU A 136 -1.55 -18.87 -8.48
CA LEU A 136 -1.24 -17.45 -8.30
C LEU A 136 -1.87 -16.54 -9.37
N GLY A 137 -2.85 -17.02 -10.14
CA GLY A 137 -3.39 -16.30 -11.30
C GLY A 137 -4.04 -14.95 -10.96
N ALA A 138 -4.37 -14.76 -9.69
CA ALA A 138 -4.92 -13.52 -9.14
C ALA A 138 -3.90 -12.76 -8.25
N ALA A 139 -2.59 -13.00 -8.43
CA ALA A 139 -1.55 -12.31 -7.68
C ALA A 139 -1.58 -10.80 -7.93
N HIS A 140 -1.40 -10.05 -6.85
CA HIS A 140 -1.77 -8.63 -6.82
C HIS A 140 -0.76 -7.74 -6.11
N THR A 141 0.09 -8.34 -5.27
CA THR A 141 1.16 -7.63 -4.59
C THR A 141 2.38 -8.51 -4.43
N VAL A 142 3.53 -7.84 -4.38
CA VAL A 142 4.83 -8.48 -4.35
C VAL A 142 5.81 -7.66 -3.52
N GLU A 143 6.67 -8.31 -2.76
CA GLU A 143 7.59 -7.66 -1.84
C GLU A 143 8.93 -8.41 -1.80
N LEU A 144 10.05 -7.68 -1.90
CA LEU A 144 11.37 -8.24 -1.64
C LEU A 144 11.62 -8.29 -0.13
N LEU A 145 12.16 -9.39 0.35
CA LEU A 145 12.37 -9.68 1.75
C LEU A 145 13.85 -9.95 2.05
N PRO A 146 14.26 -9.97 3.33
CA PRO A 146 15.64 -10.31 3.68
C PRO A 146 16.07 -11.68 3.18
N ASP A 147 17.39 -11.90 3.13
CA ASP A 147 18.00 -13.19 2.76
C ASP A 147 17.58 -13.71 1.37
N ASN A 148 17.40 -12.78 0.43
CA ASN A 148 16.96 -13.03 -0.95
C ASN A 148 15.62 -13.79 -1.01
N LEU A 149 14.72 -13.55 -0.07
CA LEU A 149 13.36 -14.05 -0.14
C LEU A 149 12.49 -13.06 -0.90
N PHE A 150 11.42 -13.58 -1.50
CA PHE A 150 10.49 -12.77 -2.29
C PHE A 150 9.07 -13.27 -2.07
N ALA A 151 8.21 -12.39 -1.57
CA ALA A 151 6.83 -12.70 -1.23
C ALA A 151 5.88 -12.30 -2.36
N ILE A 152 4.94 -13.18 -2.68
CA ILE A 152 3.85 -12.96 -3.63
C ILE A 152 2.55 -13.26 -2.91
N ALA A 153 1.54 -12.39 -3.05
CA ALA A 153 0.21 -12.66 -2.52
C ALA A 153 -0.87 -12.35 -3.54
N ASP A 154 -2.02 -13.02 -3.38
CA ASP A 154 -3.12 -12.99 -4.33
C ASP A 154 -4.46 -12.57 -3.73
N THR A 155 -5.40 -12.24 -4.62
CA THR A 155 -6.76 -11.90 -4.23
C THR A 155 -7.68 -13.12 -4.17
N SER A 156 -7.13 -14.34 -4.01
CA SER A 156 -7.92 -15.56 -3.99
C SER A 156 -8.91 -15.54 -2.83
N GLN A 157 -10.06 -16.16 -3.07
CA GLN A 157 -11.16 -16.29 -2.10
C GLN A 157 -11.12 -17.64 -1.37
N ASN A 158 -10.22 -18.53 -1.80
CA ASN A 158 -10.12 -19.89 -1.30
C ASN A 158 -9.46 -19.94 0.08
N SER A 159 -9.70 -21.03 0.82
CA SER A 159 -9.12 -21.25 2.15
C SER A 159 -7.60 -21.47 2.13
N ASP A 160 -7.04 -21.83 0.98
CA ASP A 160 -5.60 -21.95 0.76
C ASP A 160 -4.96 -20.68 0.21
N ALA A 161 -5.68 -19.55 0.16
CA ALA A 161 -5.08 -18.25 -0.15
C ALA A 161 -4.09 -17.81 0.95
N GLY A 162 -3.16 -16.94 0.58
CA GLY A 162 -2.14 -16.46 1.51
C GLY A 162 -0.99 -15.72 0.84
N VAL A 163 0.18 -15.83 1.46
CA VAL A 163 1.45 -15.33 0.91
C VAL A 163 2.36 -16.50 0.61
N TRP A 164 2.86 -16.55 -0.63
CA TRP A 164 3.84 -17.52 -1.07
C TRP A 164 5.22 -16.86 -1.06
N ILE A 165 6.14 -17.46 -0.33
CA ILE A 165 7.52 -17.03 -0.20
C ILE A 165 8.36 -17.90 -1.12
N TYR A 166 9.17 -17.28 -1.97
CA TYR A 166 10.12 -17.95 -2.85
C TYR A 166 11.55 -17.56 -2.49
N ASP A 167 12.50 -18.46 -2.75
CA ASP A 167 13.92 -18.15 -2.69
C ASP A 167 14.36 -17.54 -4.03
N ALA A 168 14.76 -16.27 -4.02
CA ALA A 168 15.15 -15.51 -5.20
C ALA A 168 16.64 -15.66 -5.57
N THR A 169 17.36 -16.60 -4.96
CA THR A 169 18.70 -17.00 -5.43
C THR A 169 18.63 -17.78 -6.75
N GLU A 170 17.48 -18.40 -7.05
CA GLU A 170 17.18 -18.98 -8.35
C GLU A 170 16.50 -17.94 -9.25
N GLN A 171 16.85 -17.90 -10.54
CA GLN A 171 16.23 -16.97 -11.48
C GLN A 171 14.74 -17.28 -11.73
N CYS A 172 14.32 -18.53 -11.57
CA CYS A 172 12.95 -18.96 -11.82
C CYS A 172 12.56 -20.10 -10.87
N PRO A 173 12.34 -19.81 -9.58
CA PRO A 173 12.03 -20.82 -8.59
C PRO A 173 10.68 -21.47 -8.90
N ARG A 174 10.61 -22.80 -8.78
CA ARG A 174 9.43 -23.60 -9.15
C ARG A 174 8.53 -23.98 -7.98
N THR A 175 9.08 -23.94 -6.78
CA THR A 175 8.39 -24.35 -5.55
C THR A 175 8.50 -23.22 -4.55
N GLU A 176 7.42 -22.95 -3.83
CA GLU A 176 7.45 -22.02 -2.72
C GLU A 176 8.35 -22.57 -1.59
N TYR A 177 9.14 -21.67 -1.02
CA TYR A 177 9.92 -21.92 0.18
C TYR A 177 9.02 -22.03 1.42
N GLN A 178 7.98 -21.18 1.48
CA GLN A 178 6.99 -21.19 2.56
C GLN A 178 5.65 -20.65 2.06
N HIS A 179 4.55 -21.16 2.61
CA HIS A 179 3.21 -20.65 2.36
C HIS A 179 2.55 -20.19 3.67
N LEU A 180 2.29 -18.87 3.76
CA LEU A 180 1.65 -18.21 4.90
C LEU A 180 0.15 -18.07 4.65
N LYS A 181 -0.61 -19.02 5.19
CA LYS A 181 -2.09 -19.03 5.09
C LYS A 181 -2.73 -18.14 6.15
N GLY A 182 -4.05 -17.95 6.04
CA GLY A 182 -4.89 -17.34 7.08
C GLY A 182 -5.43 -15.95 6.75
N ILE A 183 -5.07 -15.39 5.59
CA ILE A 183 -5.63 -14.16 5.05
C ILE A 183 -6.06 -14.45 3.61
N ARG A 184 -7.20 -13.90 3.19
CA ARG A 184 -7.71 -14.00 1.81
C ARG A 184 -7.79 -12.62 1.17
N ALA A 185 -8.08 -12.58 -0.12
CA ALA A 185 -8.29 -11.33 -0.85
C ALA A 185 -7.15 -10.30 -0.58
N ILE A 186 -5.90 -10.75 -0.60
CA ILE A 186 -4.76 -9.92 -0.22
C ILE A 186 -4.47 -8.94 -1.36
N HIS A 187 -4.41 -7.66 -1.01
CA HIS A 187 -4.06 -6.62 -1.95
C HIS A 187 -2.75 -5.95 -1.58
N GLY A 188 -2.39 -5.79 -0.30
CA GLY A 188 -1.21 -5.03 0.13
C GLY A 188 -0.23 -5.88 0.96
N MET A 189 1.05 -5.61 0.78
CA MET A 189 2.13 -6.10 1.65
C MET A 189 3.15 -4.98 1.86
N ILE A 190 3.84 -4.96 2.99
CA ILE A 190 5.01 -4.10 3.22
C ILE A 190 5.97 -4.78 4.19
N TRP A 191 7.27 -4.75 3.88
CA TRP A 191 8.30 -5.17 4.82
C TRP A 191 8.56 -4.08 5.87
N ASP A 192 8.62 -4.49 7.13
CA ASP A 192 9.00 -3.66 8.25
C ASP A 192 10.32 -4.15 8.85
N GLU A 193 11.40 -3.51 8.44
CA GLU A 193 12.75 -3.87 8.85
C GLU A 193 13.00 -3.68 10.36
N HIS A 194 12.35 -2.70 10.99
CA HIS A 194 12.51 -2.43 12.42
C HIS A 194 11.89 -3.55 13.26
N LEU A 195 10.67 -3.97 12.91
CA LEU A 195 10.00 -5.08 13.57
C LEU A 195 10.32 -6.43 12.96
N LYS A 196 11.12 -6.50 11.89
CA LYS A 196 11.37 -7.73 11.12
C LYS A 196 10.09 -8.46 10.76
N THR A 197 9.07 -7.71 10.33
CA THR A 197 7.72 -8.22 10.10
C THR A 197 7.26 -7.92 8.68
N LEU A 198 6.71 -8.92 7.99
CA LEU A 198 5.93 -8.69 6.78
C LEU A 198 4.48 -8.39 7.16
N TRP A 199 4.03 -7.16 6.94
CA TRP A 199 2.63 -6.80 7.14
C TRP A 199 1.83 -7.04 5.86
N VAL A 200 0.63 -7.62 6.00
CA VAL A 200 -0.21 -8.08 4.89
C VAL A 200 -1.64 -7.61 5.10
N SER A 201 -2.23 -6.95 4.10
CA SER A 201 -3.60 -6.45 4.15
C SER A 201 -4.53 -7.24 3.24
N GLY A 202 -5.64 -7.73 3.80
CA GLY A 202 -6.66 -8.51 3.09
C GLY A 202 -7.91 -8.67 3.94
N THR A 203 -8.59 -9.80 3.81
CA THR A 203 -9.81 -10.11 4.56
C THR A 203 -9.67 -11.37 5.40
N THR A 204 -10.37 -11.41 6.54
CA THR A 204 -10.39 -12.58 7.44
C THR A 204 -11.02 -13.81 6.78
N GLU A 205 -11.95 -13.59 5.85
CA GLU A 205 -12.72 -14.62 5.15
C GLU A 205 -12.88 -14.24 3.68
N ALA A 206 -13.55 -15.06 2.86
CA ALA A 206 -13.81 -14.74 1.47
C ALA A 206 -14.58 -13.40 1.35
N ALA A 207 -13.99 -12.45 0.64
CA ALA A 207 -14.56 -11.13 0.39
C ALA A 207 -15.74 -11.16 -0.58
N ASN A 208 -15.90 -12.20 -1.41
CA ASN A 208 -16.92 -12.29 -2.46
C ASN A 208 -18.39 -12.40 -2.00
N GLY A 209 -18.68 -12.19 -0.72
CA GLY A 209 -20.02 -12.26 -0.14
C GLY A 209 -20.56 -13.68 0.09
N LYS A 210 -19.79 -14.72 -0.24
CA LYS A 210 -20.15 -16.12 0.02
C LYS A 210 -19.60 -16.56 1.38
N GLY A 211 -20.42 -17.27 2.14
CA GLY A 211 -20.03 -17.78 3.46
C GLY A 211 -20.34 -16.79 4.58
N VAL A 212 -19.41 -16.65 5.52
CA VAL A 212 -19.57 -15.81 6.71
C VAL A 212 -19.13 -14.36 6.45
N THR A 213 -19.40 -13.47 7.39
CA THR A 213 -18.93 -12.09 7.36
C THR A 213 -17.41 -12.02 7.29
N ALA A 214 -16.88 -11.33 6.28
CA ALA A 214 -15.46 -11.01 6.17
C ALA A 214 -15.19 -9.59 6.70
N TYR A 215 -14.09 -9.44 7.41
CA TYR A 215 -13.60 -8.15 7.90
C TYR A 215 -12.28 -7.83 7.21
N GLY A 216 -12.04 -6.56 6.91
CA GLY A 216 -10.70 -6.11 6.58
C GLY A 216 -9.72 -6.39 7.74
N ILE A 217 -8.50 -6.78 7.42
CA ILE A 217 -7.47 -7.12 8.39
C ILE A 217 -6.08 -6.72 7.87
N VAL A 218 -5.22 -6.33 8.80
CA VAL A 218 -3.77 -6.29 8.60
C VAL A 218 -3.13 -7.33 9.52
N GLN A 219 -2.39 -8.28 8.94
CA GLN A 219 -1.72 -9.37 9.65
C GLN A 219 -0.21 -9.22 9.50
N GLY A 220 0.50 -9.26 10.62
CA GLY A 220 1.95 -9.32 10.65
C GLY A 220 2.44 -10.75 10.65
N TYR A 221 3.48 -11.01 9.87
CA TYR A 221 4.26 -12.25 9.91
C TYR A 221 5.70 -11.93 10.29
N GLN A 222 6.10 -12.34 11.49
CA GLN A 222 7.41 -12.08 12.07
C GLN A 222 8.46 -13.00 11.44
N TYR A 223 9.56 -12.43 10.95
CA TYR A 223 10.68 -13.15 10.36
C TYR A 223 11.63 -13.71 11.43
N ASP A 224 11.95 -15.00 11.31
CA ASP A 224 12.99 -15.70 12.07
C ASP A 224 14.20 -15.91 11.14
N SER A 225 15.21 -15.03 11.25
CA SER A 225 16.41 -15.09 10.41
C SER A 225 17.25 -16.35 10.62
N GLY A 226 17.14 -17.00 11.79
CA GLY A 226 17.84 -18.26 12.08
C GLY A 226 17.28 -19.42 11.27
N LYS A 227 15.99 -19.37 10.94
CA LYS A 227 15.29 -20.40 10.15
C LYS A 227 14.97 -19.97 8.73
N ARG A 228 15.13 -18.67 8.42
CA ARG A 228 14.65 -18.02 7.19
C ARG A 228 13.14 -18.19 6.97
N THR A 229 12.34 -18.28 8.05
CA THR A 229 10.89 -18.49 7.97
C THR A 229 10.10 -17.42 8.69
N PHE A 230 8.82 -17.31 8.34
CA PHE A 230 7.88 -16.36 8.91
C PHE A 230 6.87 -17.08 9.80
N ASN A 231 6.49 -16.44 10.90
CA ASN A 231 5.47 -16.94 11.83
C ASN A 231 4.37 -15.90 12.02
N VAL A 232 3.13 -16.35 12.20
CA VAL A 232 2.01 -15.46 12.53
C VAL A 232 2.36 -14.65 13.78
N SER A 233 2.09 -13.36 13.73
CA SER A 233 2.32 -12.43 14.84
C SER A 233 1.06 -11.60 15.11
N GLN A 234 1.22 -10.29 15.28
CA GLN A 234 0.15 -9.35 15.60
C GLN A 234 -0.83 -9.19 14.42
N ASN A 235 -2.09 -8.90 14.71
CA ASN A 235 -3.06 -8.53 13.68
C ASN A 235 -4.00 -7.42 14.17
N TYR A 236 -4.53 -6.69 13.20
CA TYR A 236 -5.46 -5.59 13.40
C TYR A 236 -6.65 -5.79 12.49
N LYS A 237 -7.79 -6.14 13.08
CA LYS A 237 -9.05 -6.32 12.36
C LYS A 237 -9.87 -5.04 12.44
N PHE A 238 -10.36 -4.55 11.30
CA PHE A 238 -11.25 -3.39 11.29
C PHE A 238 -12.61 -3.75 11.87
N PRO A 239 -13.22 -2.88 12.71
CA PRO A 239 -14.39 -3.25 13.52
C PRO A 239 -15.68 -3.41 12.70
N CYS A 240 -15.80 -2.68 11.59
CA CYS A 240 -17.04 -2.59 10.82
C CYS A 240 -16.91 -3.36 9.50
N ALA A 241 -17.52 -4.55 9.43
CA ALA A 241 -17.76 -5.20 8.15
C ALA A 241 -18.94 -4.54 7.45
N SER A 242 -18.76 -4.15 6.18
CA SER A 242 -19.85 -3.62 5.36
C SER A 242 -19.75 -4.16 3.94
N ARG A 243 -20.88 -4.19 3.23
CA ARG A 243 -20.91 -4.62 1.83
C ARG A 243 -20.75 -3.41 0.90
N LEU A 244 -20.32 -3.68 -0.32
CA LEU A 244 -20.15 -2.66 -1.37
C LEU A 244 -21.47 -2.28 -2.07
N THR A 245 -22.62 -2.45 -1.40
CA THR A 245 -23.94 -2.18 -1.99
C THR A 245 -24.16 -0.72 -2.34
N THR A 246 -23.49 0.22 -1.67
CA THR A 246 -23.62 1.67 -1.95
C THR A 246 -23.16 2.01 -3.37
N GLU A 247 -22.03 1.46 -3.82
CA GLU A 247 -21.47 1.67 -5.17
C GLU A 247 -21.96 0.62 -6.19
N TRP A 248 -22.09 -0.63 -5.77
CA TRP A 248 -22.27 -1.79 -6.66
C TRP A 248 -23.62 -2.49 -6.51
N ALA A 249 -24.65 -1.78 -6.05
CA ALA A 249 -25.98 -2.37 -5.98
C ALA A 249 -26.44 -2.99 -7.30
N CYS A 250 -27.19 -4.09 -7.16
CA CYS A 250 -27.74 -4.87 -8.26
C CYS A 250 -26.68 -5.47 -9.20
N THR A 251 -25.43 -5.62 -8.76
CA THR A 251 -24.41 -6.43 -9.43
C THR A 251 -23.87 -7.53 -8.52
N SER A 252 -23.06 -8.44 -9.08
CA SER A 252 -22.31 -9.43 -8.30
C SER A 252 -21.36 -8.79 -7.29
N GLU A 253 -20.84 -7.62 -7.60
CA GLU A 253 -19.85 -6.90 -6.79
C GLU A 253 -20.49 -6.26 -5.55
N GLY A 254 -21.78 -5.91 -5.57
CA GLY A 254 -22.49 -5.41 -4.39
C GLY A 254 -22.54 -6.40 -3.22
N ALA A 255 -22.31 -7.70 -3.48
CA ALA A 255 -22.19 -8.71 -2.44
C ALA A 255 -20.82 -8.72 -1.76
N TYR A 256 -19.79 -8.09 -2.35
CA TYR A 256 -18.45 -8.09 -1.78
C TYR A 256 -18.42 -7.36 -0.43
N TRP A 257 -17.58 -7.87 0.46
CA TRP A 257 -17.22 -7.23 1.72
C TRP A 257 -16.14 -6.18 1.48
N ASP A 258 -16.26 -5.07 2.19
CA ASP A 258 -15.29 -4.00 2.24
C ASP A 258 -13.94 -4.52 2.74
N GLY A 259 -12.90 -4.29 1.94
CA GLY A 259 -11.60 -4.90 2.10
C GLY A 259 -10.46 -3.93 1.78
N PRO A 260 -9.28 -4.10 2.39
CA PRO A 260 -8.10 -3.31 2.08
C PRO A 260 -7.65 -3.49 0.63
N HIS A 261 -7.22 -2.39 0.02
CA HIS A 261 -6.64 -2.33 -1.32
C HIS A 261 -5.15 -2.02 -1.35
N ASP A 262 -4.59 -1.46 -0.29
CA ASP A 262 -3.16 -1.17 -0.19
C ASP A 262 -2.73 -1.14 1.27
N LEU A 263 -1.41 -1.13 1.48
CA LEU A 263 -0.82 -0.98 2.80
C LEU A 263 0.33 0.01 2.69
N VAL A 264 0.17 1.17 3.33
CA VAL A 264 0.95 2.37 2.99
C VAL A 264 1.66 2.90 4.23
N PRO A 265 2.98 2.72 4.34
CA PRO A 265 3.73 3.28 5.46
C PRO A 265 3.79 4.80 5.39
N VAL A 266 3.60 5.44 6.54
CA VAL A 266 3.77 6.90 6.68
C VAL A 266 5.22 7.21 7.06
N PRO A 267 5.90 8.09 6.31
CA PRO A 267 7.30 8.44 6.58
C PRO A 267 7.53 8.93 8.01
N ASN A 268 8.58 8.40 8.66
CA ASN A 268 8.99 8.70 10.03
C ASN A 268 7.96 8.40 11.12
N GLU A 269 6.85 7.76 10.78
CA GLU A 269 5.79 7.38 11.71
C GLU A 269 5.64 5.86 11.75
N ARG A 270 5.30 5.31 12.92
CA ARG A 270 4.91 3.89 13.05
C ARG A 270 3.43 3.71 12.72
N LEU A 271 3.01 4.29 11.61
CA LEU A 271 1.63 4.33 11.15
C LEU A 271 1.54 3.71 9.75
N LEU A 272 0.53 2.89 9.53
CA LEU A 272 0.14 2.37 8.22
C LEU A 272 -1.21 2.97 7.84
N LEU A 273 -1.30 3.65 6.69
CA LEU A 273 -2.57 3.94 6.04
C LEU A 273 -3.04 2.70 5.29
N VAL A 274 -4.35 2.44 5.34
CA VAL A 274 -4.99 1.28 4.75
C VAL A 274 -6.20 1.79 3.96
N PRO A 275 -6.05 2.06 2.65
CA PRO A 275 -7.19 2.31 1.78
C PRO A 275 -8.06 1.06 1.70
N LEU A 276 -9.33 1.17 2.06
CA LEU A 276 -10.36 0.17 1.87
C LEU A 276 -11.22 0.56 0.64
N GLU A 277 -12.19 -0.28 0.27
CA GLU A 277 -13.10 0.00 -0.84
C GLU A 277 -13.99 1.21 -0.59
N LYS A 278 -14.29 1.51 0.69
CA LYS A 278 -15.20 2.62 1.05
C LYS A 278 -14.52 3.85 1.60
N ASP A 279 -13.39 3.69 2.29
CA ASP A 279 -12.71 4.76 2.99
C ASP A 279 -11.21 4.46 3.22
N ILE A 280 -10.48 5.35 3.87
CA ILE A 280 -9.11 5.15 4.35
C ILE A 280 -9.14 4.97 5.86
N HIS A 281 -8.44 3.94 6.33
CA HIS A 281 -8.20 3.72 7.75
C HIS A 281 -6.71 3.84 8.05
N ALA A 282 -6.32 3.87 9.31
CA ALA A 282 -4.93 3.80 9.72
C ALA A 282 -4.72 2.89 10.92
N ILE A 283 -3.50 2.37 11.07
CA ILE A 283 -3.08 1.56 12.21
C ILE A 283 -1.79 2.15 12.76
N ASN A 284 -1.78 2.51 14.03
CA ASN A 284 -0.55 2.84 14.75
C ASN A 284 0.05 1.56 15.31
N LEU A 285 1.17 1.13 14.74
CA LEU A 285 1.87 -0.09 15.12
C LEU A 285 2.53 -0.02 16.51
N ALA A 286 2.76 1.19 17.04
CA ALA A 286 3.34 1.36 18.37
C ALA A 286 2.29 1.18 19.48
N SER A 287 1.07 1.68 19.29
CA SER A 287 -0.03 1.57 20.26
C SER A 287 -0.99 0.41 19.97
N GLY A 288 -1.03 -0.06 18.72
CA GLY A 288 -2.03 -0.99 18.20
C GLY A 288 -3.40 -0.35 17.92
N GLU A 289 -3.50 0.98 17.99
CA GLU A 289 -4.74 1.71 17.75
C GLU A 289 -5.11 1.74 16.26
N VAL A 290 -6.41 1.59 15.99
CA VAL A 290 -6.99 1.67 14.65
C VAL A 290 -7.80 2.97 14.54
N PHE A 291 -7.51 3.76 13.52
CA PHE A 291 -8.22 5.00 13.20
C PHE A 291 -9.12 4.77 11.98
N ASP A 292 -10.38 5.16 12.07
CA ASP A 292 -11.42 5.01 11.05
C ASP A 292 -12.03 6.34 10.59
N ASP A 293 -11.43 7.48 10.97
CA ASP A 293 -11.79 8.80 10.46
C ASP A 293 -11.04 9.11 9.15
N GLY A 294 -11.55 8.60 8.05
CA GLY A 294 -10.95 8.81 6.74
C GLY A 294 -10.92 10.28 6.28
N ALA A 295 -11.81 11.14 6.80
CA ALA A 295 -11.79 12.57 6.50
C ALA A 295 -10.58 13.25 7.16
N GLU A 296 -10.32 12.93 8.42
CA GLU A 296 -9.14 13.40 9.14
C GLU A 296 -7.85 12.85 8.53
N LEU A 297 -7.80 11.55 8.21
CA LEU A 297 -6.64 10.94 7.55
C LEU A 297 -6.34 11.58 6.18
N THR A 298 -7.38 11.90 5.42
CA THR A 298 -7.23 12.62 4.14
C THR A 298 -6.72 14.05 4.37
N ARG A 299 -7.23 14.75 5.39
CA ARG A 299 -6.77 16.09 5.74
C ARG A 299 -5.28 16.11 6.12
N LEU A 300 -4.82 15.08 6.84
CA LEU A 300 -3.44 14.95 7.31
C LEU A 300 -2.48 14.52 6.19
N TYR A 301 -2.83 13.48 5.42
CA TYR A 301 -1.89 12.82 4.52
C TYR A 301 -2.17 13.00 3.02
N LEU A 302 -3.35 13.51 2.67
CA LEU A 302 -3.78 13.74 1.28
C LEU A 302 -4.39 15.14 1.12
N LYS A 303 -3.71 16.16 1.66
CA LYS A 303 -4.19 17.55 1.59
C LYS A 303 -4.44 17.95 0.13
N GLY A 304 -5.66 18.36 -0.19
CA GLY A 304 -6.06 18.69 -1.56
C GLY A 304 -6.63 17.52 -2.37
N PHE A 305 -6.85 16.36 -1.74
CA PHE A 305 -7.61 15.26 -2.33
C PHE A 305 -8.95 15.73 -2.92
N GLN A 306 -9.27 15.21 -4.10
CA GLN A 306 -10.56 15.43 -4.75
C GLN A 306 -11.17 14.09 -5.18
N PRO A 307 -12.42 13.80 -4.80
CA PRO A 307 -13.13 12.65 -5.35
C PRO A 307 -13.31 12.82 -6.86
N LEU A 308 -13.24 11.70 -7.57
CA LEU A 308 -13.67 11.66 -8.98
C LEU A 308 -15.20 11.61 -9.05
N GLY A 309 -15.83 12.69 -9.51
CA GLY A 309 -17.29 12.78 -9.56
C GLY A 309 -17.94 13.01 -8.19
N THR A 310 -19.24 12.74 -8.07
CA THR A 310 -20.03 13.09 -6.87
C THR A 310 -19.95 12.06 -5.74
N ARG A 311 -19.55 10.81 -6.04
CA ARG A 311 -19.39 9.69 -5.08
C ARG A 311 -20.54 9.54 -4.10
N THR A 312 -21.75 9.76 -4.60
CA THR A 312 -23.00 9.65 -3.86
C THR A 312 -23.72 8.41 -4.37
N GLY A 313 -23.80 7.37 -3.53
CA GLY A 313 -24.36 6.08 -3.89
C GLY A 313 -25.86 6.01 -3.65
N LEU A 314 -26.38 4.78 -3.55
CA LEU A 314 -27.78 4.58 -3.15
C LEU A 314 -28.06 5.24 -1.79
N PHE A 315 -29.29 5.76 -1.63
CA PHE A 315 -29.76 6.42 -0.41
C PHE A 315 -28.99 7.68 0.00
N ASP A 316 -28.35 8.36 -0.96
CA ASP A 316 -27.54 9.57 -0.74
C ASP A 316 -26.30 9.35 0.14
N ASP A 317 -25.86 8.10 0.30
CA ASP A 317 -24.63 7.75 1.01
C ASP A 317 -23.40 8.35 0.30
N GLN A 318 -22.65 9.20 0.99
CA GLN A 318 -21.44 9.83 0.45
C GLN A 318 -20.19 9.02 0.80
N LEU A 319 -19.49 8.51 -0.21
CA LEU A 319 -18.23 7.78 -0.07
C LEU A 319 -17.11 8.43 -0.88
N PRO A 320 -16.69 9.67 -0.54
CA PRO A 320 -15.78 10.46 -1.36
C PRO A 320 -14.40 9.82 -1.56
N ARG A 321 -14.00 8.85 -0.73
CA ARG A 321 -12.68 8.20 -0.77
C ARG A 321 -12.72 6.76 -1.31
N SER A 322 -13.91 6.25 -1.64
CA SER A 322 -14.11 4.90 -2.20
C SER A 322 -13.41 4.66 -3.53
N ASP A 323 -12.94 5.72 -4.17
CA ASP A 323 -12.23 5.61 -5.44
C ASP A 323 -10.75 5.38 -5.33
N ILE A 324 -10.17 5.50 -4.13
CA ILE A 324 -8.74 5.34 -3.93
C ILE A 324 -8.39 3.85 -3.99
N LYS A 325 -7.49 3.47 -4.90
CA LYS A 325 -6.99 2.10 -5.00
C LYS A 325 -5.56 1.94 -4.49
N SER A 326 -4.81 3.03 -4.38
CA SER A 326 -3.44 3.04 -3.83
C SER A 326 -3.06 4.43 -3.37
N ILE A 327 -2.20 4.51 -2.36
CA ILE A 327 -1.58 5.75 -1.87
C ILE A 327 -0.05 5.54 -1.76
N SER A 328 0.71 6.61 -1.98
CA SER A 328 2.13 6.69 -1.61
C SER A 328 2.43 8.07 -1.04
N VAL A 329 2.90 8.14 0.20
CA VAL A 329 3.19 9.39 0.92
C VAL A 329 4.71 9.61 0.97
N ARG A 330 5.14 10.87 0.79
CA ARG A 330 6.54 11.27 0.91
C ARG A 330 6.75 12.11 2.17
N ALA A 331 7.98 12.08 2.69
CA ALA A 331 8.33 12.72 3.96
C ALA A 331 8.16 14.25 3.97
N ASP A 332 8.08 14.88 2.81
CA ASP A 332 7.80 16.30 2.69
C ASP A 332 6.30 16.64 2.69
N GLY A 333 5.43 15.63 2.81
CA GLY A 333 3.97 15.76 2.81
C GLY A 333 3.33 15.67 1.42
N SER A 334 4.12 15.56 0.34
CA SER A 334 3.55 15.25 -0.97
C SER A 334 3.05 13.81 -1.05
N ALA A 335 2.06 13.57 -1.90
CA ALA A 335 1.43 12.26 -2.01
C ALA A 335 1.05 11.92 -3.46
N LEU A 336 1.02 10.63 -3.73
CA LEU A 336 0.43 10.04 -4.93
C LEU A 336 -0.76 9.20 -4.52
N TYR A 337 -1.81 9.21 -5.34
CA TYR A 337 -2.92 8.28 -5.16
C TYR A 337 -3.55 7.92 -6.51
N THR A 338 -3.98 6.66 -6.64
CA THR A 338 -4.66 6.19 -7.86
C THR A 338 -6.17 6.15 -7.62
N GLN A 339 -6.95 6.55 -8.62
CA GLN A 339 -8.41 6.58 -8.51
C GLN A 339 -9.12 5.76 -9.58
N ALA A 340 -10.14 5.02 -9.17
CA ALA A 340 -11.05 4.29 -10.02
C ALA A 340 -12.39 5.01 -10.14
N VAL A 341 -13.01 4.96 -11.32
CA VAL A 341 -14.37 5.47 -11.51
C VAL A 341 -15.41 4.48 -11.00
N TRP A 342 -16.56 4.97 -10.54
CA TRP A 342 -17.68 4.11 -10.17
C TRP A 342 -18.32 3.49 -11.42
N LYS A 343 -19.13 2.44 -11.16
CA LYS A 343 -19.91 1.67 -12.14
C LYS A 343 -20.60 2.50 -13.22
N GLU A 344 -21.09 3.70 -12.91
CA GLU A 344 -21.85 4.57 -13.82
C GLU A 344 -21.10 4.92 -15.12
N THR A 345 -19.79 4.74 -15.14
CA THR A 345 -18.95 4.95 -16.34
C THR A 345 -18.85 3.74 -17.29
N GLY A 346 -19.47 2.60 -16.96
CA GLY A 346 -19.45 1.39 -17.79
C GLY A 346 -18.09 0.66 -17.82
N GLN A 347 -17.15 1.02 -16.94
CA GLN A 347 -15.85 0.35 -16.85
C GLN A 347 -15.97 -0.96 -16.06
N TRP A 348 -15.43 -2.04 -16.63
CA TRP A 348 -15.34 -3.34 -15.98
C TRP A 348 -14.27 -3.31 -14.89
N PHE A 349 -14.72 -3.46 -13.64
CA PHE A 349 -13.94 -3.45 -12.39
C PHE A 349 -13.28 -2.11 -12.05
N GLY A 350 -13.26 -1.79 -10.75
CA GLY A 350 -12.65 -0.60 -10.14
C GLY A 350 -11.12 -0.54 -10.29
N VAL A 351 -10.61 -0.75 -11.49
CA VAL A 351 -9.22 -0.50 -11.86
C VAL A 351 -9.05 1.01 -11.94
N ALA A 352 -8.04 1.53 -11.25
CA ALA A 352 -7.77 2.95 -11.32
C ALA A 352 -7.43 3.39 -12.75
N ASN A 353 -7.89 4.59 -13.11
CA ASN A 353 -7.78 5.14 -14.45
C ASN A 353 -7.08 6.50 -14.48
N GLN A 354 -6.50 6.91 -13.36
CA GLN A 354 -5.63 8.07 -13.23
C GLN A 354 -4.72 7.91 -12.02
N VAL A 355 -3.56 8.58 -12.08
CA VAL A 355 -2.70 8.84 -10.94
C VAL A 355 -2.79 10.32 -10.62
N ASN A 356 -3.02 10.67 -9.37
CA ASN A 356 -2.98 12.04 -8.91
C ASN A 356 -1.71 12.27 -8.09
N HIS A 357 -1.18 13.47 -8.18
CA HIS A 357 -0.08 13.96 -7.37
C HIS A 357 -0.52 15.20 -6.61
N LEU A 358 -0.25 15.21 -5.32
CA LEU A 358 -0.42 16.34 -4.41
C LEU A 358 0.96 16.83 -4.02
N ASP A 359 1.24 18.11 -4.27
CA ASP A 359 2.45 18.73 -3.73
C ASP A 359 2.31 18.97 -2.21
N GLN A 360 3.39 19.46 -1.58
CA GLN A 360 3.44 19.74 -0.13
C GLN A 360 2.39 20.77 0.34
N SER A 361 1.91 21.63 -0.58
CA SER A 361 0.89 22.63 -0.29
C SER A 361 -0.54 22.08 -0.46
N GLY A 362 -0.67 20.95 -1.15
CA GLY A 362 -1.92 20.30 -1.53
C GLY A 362 -2.43 20.67 -2.92
N ASN A 363 -1.57 21.25 -3.78
CA ASN A 363 -1.96 21.48 -5.18
C ASN A 363 -1.95 20.15 -5.92
N ALA A 364 -3.03 19.89 -6.66
CA ALA A 364 -3.21 18.66 -7.39
C ALA A 364 -2.78 18.78 -8.86
N CYS A 365 -2.08 17.78 -9.37
CA CYS A 365 -1.98 17.47 -10.79
C CYS A 365 -2.24 15.98 -11.03
N TYR A 366 -2.40 15.57 -12.29
CA TYR A 366 -2.69 14.17 -12.62
C TYR A 366 -1.89 13.68 -13.82
N PHE A 367 -1.64 12.38 -13.82
CA PHE A 367 -1.01 11.61 -14.88
C PHE A 367 -1.93 10.49 -15.33
N TYR A 368 -1.66 9.93 -16.51
CA TYR A 368 -2.31 8.72 -17.00
C TYR A 368 -3.85 8.75 -17.02
N LYS A 369 -4.47 9.94 -17.08
CA LYS A 369 -5.93 10.07 -17.14
C LYS A 369 -6.51 9.26 -18.30
N GLY A 370 -7.48 8.40 -17.99
CA GLY A 370 -8.11 7.47 -18.92
C GLY A 370 -7.27 6.23 -19.24
N ARG A 371 -6.14 5.99 -18.56
CA ARG A 371 -5.29 4.80 -18.73
C ARG A 371 -5.43 3.92 -17.50
N ARG A 372 -5.49 2.60 -17.73
CA ARG A 372 -5.52 1.63 -16.64
C ARG A 372 -4.15 1.56 -15.94
N VAL A 373 -4.14 1.95 -14.69
CA VAL A 373 -3.00 1.98 -13.78
C VAL A 373 -3.53 1.54 -12.42
N TYR A 374 -2.93 0.52 -11.80
CA TYR A 374 -3.44 0.07 -10.50
C TYR A 374 -2.75 0.80 -9.35
N ARG A 375 -1.41 0.81 -9.37
CA ARG A 375 -0.55 1.43 -8.35
C ARG A 375 0.45 2.39 -8.96
N SER A 376 0.77 3.43 -8.20
CA SER A 376 1.84 4.37 -8.49
C SER A 376 2.48 4.80 -7.17
N ARG A 377 3.81 4.76 -7.10
CA ARG A 377 4.55 5.00 -5.86
C ARG A 377 5.71 5.95 -6.10
N TRP A 378 6.13 6.66 -5.06
CA TRP A 378 7.41 7.35 -5.09
C TRP A 378 8.54 6.33 -5.26
N PHE A 379 9.48 6.60 -6.15
CA PHE A 379 10.61 5.71 -6.44
C PHE A 379 11.80 6.05 -5.54
N GLN A 380 11.65 5.78 -4.25
CA GLN A 380 12.64 6.09 -3.21
C GLN A 380 12.41 5.25 -1.96
N GLU A 381 13.39 5.25 -1.06
CA GLU A 381 13.21 4.78 0.31
C GLU A 381 12.14 5.61 1.05
N ILE A 382 11.43 4.96 1.96
CA ILE A 382 10.45 5.60 2.82
C ILE A 382 11.12 5.83 4.18
N PRO A 383 11.39 7.08 4.59
CA PRO A 383 12.06 7.34 5.87
C PRO A 383 11.37 6.63 7.03
N GLY A 384 12.13 5.95 7.89
CA GLY A 384 11.60 5.12 8.98
C GLY A 384 11.08 3.73 8.58
N TRP A 385 11.11 3.40 7.27
CA TRP A 385 10.65 2.14 6.69
C TRP A 385 11.62 1.65 5.60
N PRO A 386 12.87 1.31 5.98
CA PRO A 386 13.87 0.90 5.00
C PRO A 386 13.50 -0.43 4.34
N THR A 387 13.79 -0.53 3.05
CA THR A 387 13.66 -1.80 2.31
C THR A 387 14.62 -2.87 2.84
N ALA A 388 14.27 -4.15 2.59
CA ALA A 388 15.07 -5.31 2.97
C ALA A 388 16.45 -5.39 2.28
#